data_AF-A0A0H3GJK4-F1
#
_entry.id   AF-A0A0H3GJK4-F1
#
_cell.length_a   1.000
_cell.length_b   1.000
_cell.length_c   1.000
_cell.angle_alpha   90.00
_cell.angle_beta   90.00
_cell.angle_gamma   90.00
#
_symmetry.space_group_name_H-M   'P 1'
#
loop_
_entity.id
_entity.type
_entity.pdbx_description
1 polymer ?
#
loop_
_entity_poly.entity_id
_entity_poly.type
_entity_poly.pdbx_seq_one_letter_code
_entity_poly.pdbx_strand_id
1 'polypeptide(L)'
;MKNISLAMLARQIGVGVATVDRVLNERGGVSPQTTRKVLQAAREAGLKRILPEEHRFPWQIEVFLSSNDSFFFPQLAQDFAAVADSLGYRRLTLHRTFVPESQPTTLARRIARSCQQRQGIIVFGNDHPAVHDALHRCREAGVPAITLATDLPGADRLCHVGINQLQAGRTAGLMLGRMTPRPGEVLMVSGRQDYSAHRLRIQGFREVLSQRFPHLQLSDVLAGEERREQITRLVEQALCRSRNIVGIYNTGLGNTQIAEALARHRREGDVCWITHERYNTTRQQLAKGSLALTLDQNTRQHAQLAIDLMLRHLESGYQPQTYADGKVDFILYSAENVD
;
A
#
# COMPACT_ATOMS: atom_id res chain seq x y z
N MET A 1 28.72 35.91 20.64
CA MET A 1 28.25 35.53 19.28
C MET A 1 27.91 36.80 18.51
N LYS A 2 28.52 37.04 17.34
CA LYS A 2 28.22 38.21 16.50
C LYS A 2 26.76 38.13 16.02
N ASN A 3 25.98 39.19 16.23
CA ASN A 3 24.63 39.30 15.66
C ASN A 3 24.76 39.31 14.13
N ILE A 4 24.20 38.30 13.46
CA ILE A 4 24.15 38.28 11.99
C ILE A 4 23.19 39.37 11.51
N SER A 5 23.64 40.21 10.57
CA SER A 5 22.78 41.22 9.95
C SER A 5 22.00 40.62 8.78
N LEU A 6 20.83 41.19 8.44
CA LEU A 6 20.06 40.76 7.27
C LEU A 6 20.87 40.87 5.97
N ALA A 7 21.78 41.85 5.88
CA ALA A 7 22.69 42.01 4.75
C ALA A 7 23.70 40.86 4.65
N MET A 8 24.24 40.39 5.78
CA MET A 8 25.13 39.22 5.82
C MET A 8 24.38 37.95 5.40
N LEU A 9 23.17 37.74 5.92
CA LEU A 9 22.34 36.60 5.56
C LEU A 9 22.01 36.60 4.06
N ALA A 10 21.59 37.75 3.51
CA ALA A 10 21.27 37.91 2.10
C ALA A 10 22.47 37.59 1.20
N ARG A 11 23.66 38.08 1.57
CA ARG A 11 24.91 37.83 0.85
C ARG A 11 25.31 36.35 0.90
N GLN A 12 25.14 35.69 2.05
CA GLN A 12 25.48 34.27 2.23
C GLN A 12 24.68 33.36 1.30
N ILE A 13 23.40 33.66 1.09
CA ILE A 13 22.51 32.84 0.25
C ILE A 13 22.32 33.39 -1.17
N GLY A 14 23.02 34.47 -1.53
CA GLY A 14 22.98 35.06 -2.87
C GLY A 14 21.61 35.63 -3.26
N VAL A 15 20.92 36.30 -2.33
CA VAL A 15 19.66 37.01 -2.61
C VAL A 15 19.76 38.48 -2.20
N GLY A 16 18.83 39.32 -2.66
CA GLY A 16 18.75 40.71 -2.23
C GLY A 16 18.29 40.84 -0.78
N VAL A 17 18.73 41.90 -0.08
CA VAL A 17 18.29 42.20 1.30
C VAL A 17 16.77 42.38 1.37
N ALA A 18 16.18 43.01 0.34
CA ALA A 18 14.73 43.15 0.21
C ALA A 18 14.00 41.79 0.12
N THR A 19 14.61 40.78 -0.49
CA THR A 19 14.04 39.42 -0.54
C THR A 19 14.05 38.76 0.83
N VAL A 20 15.15 38.91 1.58
CA VAL A 20 15.22 38.43 2.97
C VAL A 20 14.18 39.12 3.83
N ASP A 21 14.07 40.45 3.74
CA ASP A 21 13.08 41.24 4.45
C ASP A 21 11.64 40.82 4.13
N ARG A 22 11.30 40.63 2.84
CA ARG A 22 9.98 40.16 2.43
C ARG A 22 9.63 38.79 3.01
N VAL A 23 10.56 37.85 2.99
CA VAL A 23 10.34 36.50 3.56
C VAL A 23 10.15 36.58 5.06
N LEU A 24 11.08 37.23 5.77
CA LEU A 24 11.04 37.28 7.22
C LEU A 24 9.82 38.06 7.73
N ASN A 25 9.33 39.07 7.02
CA ASN A 25 8.18 39.86 7.44
C ASN A 25 6.87 39.48 6.73
N GLU A 26 6.82 38.30 6.10
CA GLU A 26 5.60 37.73 5.46
C GLU A 26 4.95 38.67 4.43
N ARG A 27 5.75 39.50 3.75
CA ARG A 27 5.27 40.51 2.79
C ARG A 27 4.92 39.93 1.41
N GLY A 28 5.11 38.62 1.22
CA GLY A 28 4.85 37.91 -0.04
C GLY A 28 5.81 38.26 -1.19
N GLY A 29 5.48 37.81 -2.40
CA GLY A 29 6.23 38.14 -3.63
C GLY A 29 7.62 37.51 -3.75
N VAL A 30 7.86 36.39 -3.06
CA VAL A 30 9.11 35.61 -3.12
C VAL A 30 8.75 34.17 -3.44
N SER A 31 9.52 33.51 -4.31
CA SER A 31 9.24 32.12 -4.71
C SER A 31 9.31 31.18 -3.50
N PRO A 32 8.58 30.04 -3.51
CA PRO A 32 8.67 29.06 -2.43
C PRO A 32 10.10 28.57 -2.19
N GLN A 33 10.86 28.32 -3.26
CA GLN A 33 12.25 27.87 -3.17
C GLN A 33 13.17 28.94 -2.52
N THR A 34 13.00 30.21 -2.89
CA THR A 34 13.77 31.29 -2.26
C THR A 34 13.35 31.52 -0.82
N THR A 35 12.06 31.37 -0.50
CA THR A 35 11.53 31.43 0.87
C THR A 35 12.16 30.35 1.75
N ARG A 36 12.25 29.09 1.28
CA ARG A 36 12.99 27.99 1.95
C ARG A 36 14.41 28.39 2.25
N LYS A 37 15.13 28.84 1.22
CA LYS A 37 16.55 29.17 1.32
C LYS A 37 16.80 30.26 2.36
N VAL A 38 15.94 31.28 2.40
CA VAL A 38 16.02 32.37 3.40
C VAL A 38 15.71 31.85 4.80
N LEU A 39 14.61 31.13 5.00
CA LEU A 39 14.23 30.63 6.33
C LEU A 39 15.22 29.61 6.88
N GLN A 40 15.75 28.72 6.03
CA GLN A 40 16.78 27.76 6.42
C GLN A 40 18.06 28.47 6.87
N ALA A 41 18.57 29.39 6.06
CA ALA A 41 19.77 30.14 6.43
C ALA A 41 19.54 31.01 7.68
N ALA A 42 18.34 31.56 7.87
CA ALA A 42 17.99 32.31 9.08
C ALA A 42 18.01 31.43 10.34
N ARG A 43 17.54 30.17 10.24
CA ARG A 43 17.61 29.18 11.34
C ARG A 43 19.05 28.78 11.62
N GLU A 44 19.82 28.42 10.59
CA GLU A 44 21.23 28.03 10.73
C GLU A 44 22.09 29.15 11.31
N ALA A 45 21.80 30.41 10.95
CA ALA A 45 22.49 31.57 11.48
C ALA A 45 22.04 31.98 12.89
N GLY A 46 21.04 31.32 13.47
CA GLY A 46 20.56 31.60 14.83
C GLY A 46 19.95 32.99 15.00
N LEU A 47 19.22 33.50 13.99
CA LEU A 47 18.54 34.79 14.10
C LEU A 47 17.62 34.83 15.33
N LYS A 48 17.86 35.78 16.24
CA LYS A 48 17.07 35.97 17.47
C LYS A 48 15.73 36.69 17.19
N ARG A 49 14.88 36.08 16.39
CA ARG A 49 13.49 36.52 16.15
C ARG A 49 12.60 35.33 15.86
N ILE A 50 11.30 35.50 16.04
CA ILE A 50 10.33 34.55 15.50
C ILE A 50 10.46 34.59 13.97
N LEU A 51 10.84 33.45 13.40
CA LEU A 51 10.88 33.27 11.96
C LEU A 51 9.47 32.87 11.52
N PRO A 52 8.95 33.48 10.45
CA PRO A 52 7.65 33.07 9.95
C PRO A 52 7.68 31.61 9.56
N GLU A 53 6.55 30.93 9.77
CA GLU A 53 6.36 29.62 9.19
C GLU A 53 6.41 29.77 7.68
N GLU A 54 6.99 28.78 7.02
CA GLU A 54 7.00 28.76 5.59
C GLU A 54 5.53 28.62 5.13
N HIS A 55 4.92 29.72 4.70
CA HIS A 55 3.57 29.76 4.13
C HIS A 55 3.56 28.97 2.82
N ARG A 56 3.55 27.65 2.94
CA ARG A 56 3.26 26.73 1.85
C ARG A 56 1.77 26.52 1.84
N PHE A 57 1.16 26.68 0.66
CA PHE A 57 -0.10 26.00 0.43
C PHE A 57 0.14 24.51 0.68
N PRO A 58 -0.76 23.84 1.41
CA PRO A 58 -0.58 22.43 1.70
C PRO A 58 -0.46 21.65 0.40
N TRP A 59 0.48 20.69 0.36
CA TRP A 59 0.62 19.81 -0.79
C TRP A 59 -0.70 19.09 -1.04
N GLN A 60 -1.20 19.16 -2.26
CA GLN A 60 -2.39 18.46 -2.71
C GLN A 60 -1.94 17.11 -3.24
N ILE A 61 -2.14 16.05 -2.45
CA ILE A 61 -1.85 14.67 -2.84
C ILE A 61 -3.16 13.92 -2.96
N GLU A 62 -3.27 13.04 -3.94
CA GLU A 62 -4.45 12.18 -4.10
C GLU A 62 -4.05 10.70 -4.05
N VAL A 63 -4.76 9.95 -3.20
CA VAL A 63 -4.63 8.49 -3.11
C VAL A 63 -5.81 7.81 -3.81
N PHE A 64 -5.49 6.92 -4.74
CA PHE A 64 -6.42 6.07 -5.46
C PHE A 64 -6.46 4.69 -4.82
N LEU A 65 -7.64 4.30 -4.33
CA LEU A 65 -7.88 3.01 -3.68
C LEU A 65 -8.99 2.25 -4.42
N SER A 66 -9.05 0.94 -4.22
CA SER A 66 -10.20 0.14 -4.65
C SER A 66 -11.45 0.56 -3.90
N SER A 67 -12.59 0.59 -4.58
CA SER A 67 -13.91 0.72 -3.95
C SER A 67 -14.49 -0.61 -3.45
N ASN A 68 -13.72 -1.69 -3.50
CA ASN A 68 -14.06 -2.99 -2.91
C ASN A 68 -14.22 -2.83 -1.39
N ASP A 69 -15.18 -3.56 -0.82
CA ASP A 69 -15.50 -3.55 0.61
C ASP A 69 -14.73 -4.62 1.41
N SER A 70 -13.68 -5.20 0.81
CA SER A 70 -12.69 -6.00 1.53
C SER A 70 -12.09 -5.17 2.67
N PHE A 71 -11.87 -5.78 3.84
CA PHE A 71 -11.40 -5.07 5.04
C PHE A 71 -10.16 -4.19 4.80
N PHE A 72 -9.27 -4.62 3.90
CA PHE A 72 -8.03 -3.94 3.58
C PHE A 72 -8.24 -2.48 3.14
N PHE A 73 -9.18 -2.20 2.23
CA PHE A 73 -9.32 -0.85 1.66
C PHE A 73 -9.96 0.18 2.61
N PRO A 74 -11.04 -0.12 3.35
CA PRO A 74 -11.55 0.76 4.40
C PRO A 74 -10.51 1.02 5.49
N GLN A 75 -9.77 0.00 5.94
CA GLN A 75 -8.72 0.17 6.95
C GLN A 75 -7.59 1.07 6.41
N LEU A 76 -7.11 0.81 5.21
CA LEU A 76 -6.08 1.62 4.55
C LEU A 76 -6.52 3.08 4.37
N ALA A 77 -7.78 3.32 3.99
CA ALA A 77 -8.34 4.66 3.85
C ALA A 77 -8.45 5.42 5.18
N GLN A 78 -8.71 4.72 6.29
CA GLN A 78 -8.70 5.27 7.64
C GLN A 78 -7.27 5.60 8.09
N ASP A 79 -6.32 4.69 7.84
CA ASP A 79 -4.91 4.91 8.18
C ASP A 79 -4.32 6.10 7.42
N PHE A 80 -4.64 6.26 6.13
CA PHE A 80 -4.28 7.45 5.36
C PHE A 80 -4.83 8.74 5.95
N ALA A 81 -6.09 8.73 6.39
CA ALA A 81 -6.69 9.89 7.04
C ALA A 81 -5.99 10.23 8.36
N ALA A 82 -5.77 9.23 9.22
CA ALA A 82 -5.09 9.42 10.50
C ALA A 82 -3.66 9.94 10.33
N VAL A 83 -2.91 9.44 9.34
CA VAL A 83 -1.56 9.94 9.03
C VAL A 83 -1.63 11.39 8.53
N ALA A 84 -2.52 11.70 7.59
CA ALA A 84 -2.69 13.07 7.08
C ALA A 84 -3.08 14.07 8.19
N ASP A 85 -4.02 13.69 9.06
CA ASP A 85 -4.46 14.52 10.18
C ASP A 85 -3.31 14.82 11.15
N SER A 86 -2.46 13.83 11.43
CA SER A 86 -1.29 14.00 12.31
C SER A 86 -0.20 14.92 11.75
N LEU A 87 -0.14 15.10 10.43
CA LEU A 87 0.78 16.05 9.78
C LEU A 87 0.25 17.48 9.74
N GLY A 88 -1.05 17.67 9.99
CA GLY A 88 -1.72 18.95 10.00
C GLY A 88 -2.05 19.50 8.60
N TYR A 89 -3.21 20.15 8.52
CA TYR A 89 -3.78 20.71 7.28
C TYR A 89 -2.92 21.79 6.60
N ARG A 90 -1.91 22.33 7.30
CA ARG A 90 -0.96 23.29 6.74
C ARG A 90 0.10 22.64 5.86
N ARG A 91 0.40 21.35 6.06
CA ARG A 91 1.44 20.63 5.30
C ARG A 91 0.86 19.85 4.13
N LEU A 92 -0.29 19.21 4.34
CA LEU A 92 -0.88 18.25 3.41
C LEU A 92 -2.40 18.39 3.36
N THR A 93 -2.96 18.37 2.16
CA THR A 93 -4.36 18.06 1.91
C THR A 93 -4.41 16.75 1.13
N LEU A 94 -4.87 15.68 1.79
CA LEU A 94 -4.98 14.36 1.17
C LEU A 94 -6.39 14.13 0.61
N HIS A 95 -6.47 13.93 -0.70
CA HIS A 95 -7.69 13.55 -1.40
C HIS A 95 -7.74 12.03 -1.55
N ARG A 96 -8.93 11.44 -1.45
CA ARG A 96 -9.13 9.99 -1.56
C ARG A 96 -10.14 9.71 -2.66
N THR A 97 -9.74 8.90 -3.63
CA THR A 97 -10.57 8.52 -4.76
C THR A 97 -10.70 7.00 -4.81
N PHE A 98 -11.94 6.51 -4.73
CA PHE A 98 -12.25 5.09 -4.79
C PHE A 98 -12.71 4.71 -6.18
N VAL A 99 -12.14 3.64 -6.74
CA VAL A 99 -12.46 3.13 -8.09
C VAL A 99 -12.66 1.61 -8.04
N PRO A 100 -13.72 1.06 -8.66
CA PRO A 100 -13.87 -0.39 -8.78
C PRO A 100 -12.73 -1.02 -9.58
N GLU A 101 -12.20 -2.15 -9.10
CA GLU A 101 -11.09 -2.89 -9.75
C GLU A 101 -11.46 -3.40 -11.14
N SER A 102 -12.76 -3.56 -11.42
CA SER A 102 -13.29 -3.92 -12.73
C SER A 102 -13.26 -2.77 -13.74
N GLN A 103 -12.85 -1.55 -13.35
CA GLN A 103 -12.88 -0.36 -14.20
C GLN A 103 -11.49 0.32 -14.35
N PRO A 104 -10.48 -0.36 -14.93
CA PRO A 104 -9.15 0.22 -15.16
C PRO A 104 -9.18 1.54 -15.96
N THR A 105 -10.06 1.64 -16.95
CA THR A 105 -10.19 2.85 -17.77
C THR A 105 -10.80 4.02 -17.00
N THR A 106 -11.64 3.76 -15.98
CA THR A 106 -12.09 4.79 -15.04
C THR A 106 -10.95 5.24 -14.14
N LEU A 107 -10.13 4.31 -13.63
CA LEU A 107 -8.94 4.65 -12.84
C LEU A 107 -7.99 5.55 -13.65
N ALA A 108 -7.63 5.14 -14.87
CA ALA A 108 -6.77 5.91 -15.77
C ALA A 108 -7.29 7.33 -16.02
N ARG A 109 -8.60 7.48 -16.31
CA ARG A 109 -9.22 8.81 -16.51
C ARG A 109 -9.14 9.69 -15.26
N ARG A 110 -9.34 9.12 -14.07
CA ARG A 110 -9.27 9.88 -12.83
C ARG A 110 -7.83 10.24 -12.45
N ILE A 111 -6.85 9.36 -12.70
CA ILE A 111 -5.42 9.67 -12.58
C ILE A 111 -5.06 10.86 -13.47
N ALA A 112 -5.42 10.81 -14.76
CA ALA A 112 -5.13 11.88 -15.71
C ALA A 112 -5.74 13.24 -15.30
N ARG A 113 -6.97 13.23 -14.77
CA ARG A 113 -7.62 14.44 -14.23
C ARG A 113 -6.90 14.96 -12.99
N SER A 114 -6.54 14.07 -12.07
CA SER A 114 -5.85 14.42 -10.82
C SER A 114 -4.47 15.03 -11.07
N CYS A 115 -3.72 14.54 -12.06
CA CYS A 115 -2.42 15.10 -12.43
C CYS A 115 -2.46 16.53 -12.95
N GLN A 116 -3.63 17.08 -13.28
CA GLN A 116 -3.80 18.51 -13.59
C GLN A 116 -4.03 19.39 -12.35
N GLN A 117 -4.32 18.78 -11.19
CA GLN A 117 -4.82 19.48 -9.99
C GLN A 117 -3.97 19.20 -8.74
N ARG A 118 -3.18 18.12 -8.75
CA ARG A 118 -2.42 17.60 -7.61
C ARG A 118 -0.93 17.67 -7.88
N GLN A 119 -0.14 17.75 -6.82
CA GLN A 119 1.32 17.72 -6.90
C GLN A 119 1.91 16.32 -6.73
N GLY A 120 1.12 15.33 -6.30
CA GLY A 120 1.55 13.95 -6.21
C GLY A 120 0.37 12.99 -6.13
N ILE A 121 0.56 11.77 -6.61
CA ILE A 121 -0.46 10.73 -6.57
C ILE A 121 0.08 9.43 -5.97
N ILE A 122 -0.78 8.73 -5.23
CA ILE A 122 -0.50 7.40 -4.68
C ILE A 122 -1.56 6.46 -5.27
N VAL A 123 -1.17 5.35 -5.87
CA VAL A 123 -2.06 4.55 -6.72
C VAL A 123 -2.02 3.08 -6.35
N PHE A 124 -3.15 2.56 -5.88
CA PHE A 124 -3.49 1.14 -6.01
C PHE A 124 -4.16 0.94 -7.38
N GLY A 125 -3.55 0.16 -8.26
CA GLY A 125 -4.04 0.00 -9.64
C GLY A 125 -3.64 -1.33 -10.26
N ASN A 126 -4.44 -1.78 -11.22
CA ASN A 126 -4.17 -2.99 -11.98
C ASN A 126 -3.22 -2.73 -13.16
N ASP A 127 -2.60 -3.81 -13.62
CA ASP A 127 -1.66 -3.84 -14.73
C ASP A 127 -2.41 -3.73 -16.07
N HIS A 128 -2.78 -2.50 -16.42
CA HIS A 128 -3.59 -2.20 -17.60
C HIS A 128 -2.98 -1.07 -18.42
N PRO A 129 -2.88 -1.18 -19.77
CA PRO A 129 -2.21 -0.18 -20.61
C PRO A 129 -2.65 1.27 -20.35
N ALA A 130 -3.97 1.52 -20.25
CA ALA A 130 -4.49 2.86 -19.94
C ALA A 130 -3.99 3.44 -18.60
N VAL A 131 -3.72 2.61 -17.59
CA VAL A 131 -3.16 3.05 -16.30
C VAL A 131 -1.68 3.42 -16.47
N HIS A 132 -0.91 2.61 -17.21
CA HIS A 132 0.48 2.94 -17.57
C HIS A 132 0.57 4.26 -18.34
N ASP A 133 -0.29 4.46 -19.35
CA ASP A 133 -0.35 5.71 -20.12
C ASP A 133 -0.70 6.91 -19.25
N ALA A 134 -1.62 6.75 -18.29
CA ALA A 134 -2.00 7.82 -17.38
C ALA A 134 -0.83 8.20 -16.45
N LEU A 135 -0.12 7.21 -15.91
CA LEU A 135 1.07 7.43 -15.07
C LEU A 135 2.22 8.07 -15.86
N HIS A 136 2.43 7.66 -17.11
CA HIS A 136 3.40 8.29 -18.01
C HIS A 136 3.10 9.79 -18.19
N ARG A 137 1.83 10.15 -18.46
CA ARG A 137 1.42 11.56 -18.56
C ARG A 137 1.64 12.35 -17.28
N CYS A 138 1.46 11.74 -16.12
CA CYS A 138 1.75 12.38 -14.84
C CYS A 138 3.25 12.68 -14.70
N ARG A 139 4.13 11.74 -15.08
CA ARG A 139 5.58 11.97 -15.11
C ARG A 139 5.95 13.13 -16.03
N GLU A 140 5.41 13.18 -17.25
CA GLU A 140 5.65 14.27 -18.20
C GLU A 140 5.17 15.63 -17.67
N ALA A 141 4.12 15.64 -16.84
CA ALA A 141 3.62 16.84 -16.16
C ALA A 141 4.41 17.19 -14.88
N GLY A 142 5.44 16.41 -14.51
CA GLY A 142 6.21 16.59 -13.28
C GLY A 142 5.46 16.19 -12.00
N VAL A 143 4.42 15.37 -12.11
CA VAL A 143 3.64 14.85 -10.98
C VAL A 143 4.11 13.44 -10.62
N PRO A 144 4.86 13.25 -9.51
CA PRO A 144 5.31 11.94 -9.07
C PRO A 144 4.13 11.02 -8.70
N ALA A 145 4.28 9.74 -9.04
CA ALA A 145 3.34 8.69 -8.67
C ALA A 145 4.02 7.63 -7.79
N ILE A 146 3.37 7.19 -6.73
CA ILE A 146 3.79 6.02 -5.94
C ILE A 146 2.79 4.89 -6.17
N THR A 147 3.25 3.69 -6.54
CA THR A 147 2.37 2.52 -6.56
C THR A 147 2.23 1.95 -5.15
N LEU A 148 1.03 1.48 -4.80
CA LEU A 148 0.70 1.07 -3.44
C LEU A 148 0.14 -0.36 -3.40
N ALA A 149 0.71 -1.21 -2.53
CA ALA A 149 0.36 -2.61 -2.24
C ALA A 149 0.50 -3.60 -3.42
N THR A 150 0.14 -3.18 -4.63
CA THR A 150 0.40 -3.84 -5.90
C THR A 150 1.35 -2.97 -6.71
N ASP A 151 2.35 -3.58 -7.33
CA ASP A 151 3.31 -2.82 -8.13
C ASP A 151 2.98 -2.85 -9.62
N LEU A 152 3.46 -1.83 -10.33
CA LEU A 152 3.41 -1.68 -11.79
C LEU A 152 4.83 -1.46 -12.32
N PRO A 153 5.67 -2.50 -12.45
CA PRO A 153 7.09 -2.37 -12.77
C PRO A 153 7.40 -1.58 -14.05
N GLY A 154 6.54 -1.71 -15.08
CA GLY A 154 6.67 -1.01 -16.35
C GLY A 154 6.07 0.40 -16.39
N ALA A 155 5.42 0.84 -15.31
CA ALA A 155 4.83 2.17 -15.25
C ALA A 155 5.82 3.19 -14.69
N ASP A 156 5.65 4.44 -15.12
CA ASP A 156 6.37 5.59 -14.60
C ASP A 156 5.91 5.94 -13.19
N ARG A 157 6.70 5.49 -12.21
CA ARG A 157 6.48 5.73 -10.79
C ARG A 157 7.78 6.13 -10.12
N LEU A 158 7.66 6.90 -9.05
CA LEU A 158 8.73 7.31 -8.15
C LEU A 158 9.27 6.10 -7.37
N CYS A 159 8.38 5.33 -6.75
CA CYS A 159 8.70 4.08 -6.06
C CYS A 159 7.44 3.24 -5.86
N HIS A 160 7.63 2.04 -5.29
CA HIS A 160 6.57 1.17 -4.82
C HIS A 160 6.55 1.13 -3.29
N VAL A 161 5.37 1.31 -2.70
CA VAL A 161 5.14 1.09 -1.27
C VAL A 161 4.31 -0.18 -1.09
N GLY A 162 4.90 -1.19 -0.47
CA GLY A 162 4.21 -2.45 -0.22
C GLY A 162 5.10 -3.55 0.33
N ILE A 163 4.47 -4.67 0.65
CA ILE A 163 5.18 -5.87 1.10
C ILE A 163 5.79 -6.61 -0.10
N ASN A 164 6.80 -7.45 0.15
CA ASN A 164 7.26 -8.38 -0.87
C ASN A 164 6.25 -9.53 -1.05
N GLN A 165 5.41 -9.39 -2.08
CA GLN A 165 4.30 -10.30 -2.35
C GLN A 165 4.76 -11.73 -2.68
N LEU A 166 5.90 -11.88 -3.34
CA LEU A 166 6.51 -13.19 -3.60
C LEU A 166 6.94 -13.85 -2.29
N GLN A 167 7.61 -13.11 -1.40
CA GLN A 167 8.01 -13.63 -0.08
C GLN A 167 6.78 -13.99 0.76
N ALA A 168 5.72 -13.19 0.76
CA ALA A 168 4.49 -13.54 1.46
C ALA A 168 3.88 -14.86 0.96
N GLY A 169 3.87 -15.08 -0.37
CA GLY A 169 3.47 -16.35 -0.97
C GLY A 169 4.35 -17.52 -0.55
N ARG A 170 5.68 -17.34 -0.61
CA ARG A 170 6.67 -18.35 -0.21
C ARG A 170 6.53 -18.71 1.28
N THR A 171 6.32 -17.72 2.14
CA THR A 171 6.09 -17.91 3.58
C THR A 171 4.80 -18.70 3.83
N ALA A 172 3.70 -18.34 3.17
CA ALA A 172 2.46 -19.11 3.28
C ALA A 172 2.64 -20.57 2.84
N GLY A 173 3.35 -20.81 1.72
CA GLY A 173 3.63 -22.16 1.23
C GLY A 173 4.50 -22.97 2.19
N LEU A 174 5.51 -22.32 2.80
CA LEU A 174 6.37 -22.93 3.80
C LEU A 174 5.57 -23.36 5.04
N MET A 175 4.73 -22.45 5.56
CA MET A 175 3.96 -22.70 6.77
C MET A 175 2.90 -23.78 6.53
N LEU A 176 2.13 -23.68 5.44
CA LEU A 176 1.11 -24.68 5.12
C LEU A 176 1.73 -26.07 4.94
N GLY A 177 2.84 -26.16 4.21
CA GLY A 177 3.54 -27.43 4.00
C GLY A 177 4.07 -28.05 5.29
N ARG A 178 4.58 -27.23 6.23
CA ARG A 178 5.04 -27.70 7.55
C ARG A 178 3.89 -28.13 8.47
N MET A 179 2.75 -27.45 8.39
CA MET A 179 1.56 -27.71 9.22
C MET A 179 0.69 -28.84 8.66
N THR A 180 0.94 -29.29 7.43
CA THR A 180 0.15 -30.32 6.74
C THR A 180 1.01 -31.55 6.38
N PRO A 181 1.29 -32.44 7.33
CA PRO A 181 2.09 -33.65 7.07
C PRO A 181 1.30 -34.72 6.29
N ARG A 182 -0.03 -34.69 6.36
CA ARG A 182 -0.91 -35.63 5.65
C ARG A 182 -0.87 -35.33 4.13
N PRO A 183 -0.64 -36.35 3.27
CA PRO A 183 -0.77 -36.18 1.82
C PRO A 183 -2.18 -35.76 1.43
N GLY A 184 -2.32 -34.94 0.40
CA GLY A 184 -3.63 -34.53 -0.09
C GLY A 184 -3.60 -33.30 -0.98
N GLU A 185 -4.78 -32.79 -1.29
CA GLU A 185 -4.98 -31.65 -2.17
C GLU A 185 -4.90 -30.32 -1.42
N VAL A 186 -4.24 -29.33 -2.00
CA VAL A 186 -4.18 -27.96 -1.49
C VAL A 186 -4.88 -27.05 -2.48
N LEU A 187 -5.94 -26.40 -2.00
CA LEU A 187 -6.74 -25.47 -2.76
C LEU A 187 -6.16 -24.06 -2.69
N MET A 188 -6.02 -23.39 -3.82
CA MET A 188 -5.75 -21.94 -3.85
C MET A 188 -6.98 -21.16 -4.24
N VAL A 189 -7.33 -20.18 -3.42
CA VAL A 189 -8.35 -19.17 -3.73
C VAL A 189 -7.63 -17.84 -3.95
N SER A 190 -7.95 -17.16 -5.04
CA SER A 190 -7.28 -15.91 -5.38
C SER A 190 -8.20 -14.85 -5.95
N GLY A 191 -7.78 -13.61 -5.73
CA GLY A 191 -8.31 -12.44 -6.38
C GLY A 191 -7.97 -12.34 -7.87
N ARG A 192 -8.13 -11.14 -8.41
CA ARG A 192 -7.94 -10.88 -9.83
C ARG A 192 -6.48 -11.02 -10.25
N GLN A 193 -6.25 -11.63 -11.40
CA GLN A 193 -4.89 -11.88 -11.93
C GLN A 193 -4.29 -10.64 -12.60
N ASP A 194 -5.05 -9.57 -12.85
CA ASP A 194 -4.53 -8.30 -13.36
C ASP A 194 -3.79 -7.47 -12.28
N TYR A 195 -3.75 -7.94 -11.04
CA TYR A 195 -2.94 -7.40 -9.96
C TYR A 195 -1.69 -8.25 -9.73
N SER A 196 -0.52 -7.62 -9.82
CA SER A 196 0.77 -8.29 -9.63
C SER A 196 0.90 -8.90 -8.23
N ALA A 197 0.28 -8.30 -7.21
CA ALA A 197 0.27 -8.82 -5.85
C ALA A 197 -0.29 -10.25 -5.75
N HIS A 198 -1.45 -10.52 -6.37
CA HIS A 198 -2.02 -11.87 -6.38
C HIS A 198 -1.14 -12.85 -7.16
N ARG A 199 -0.65 -12.45 -8.34
CA ARG A 199 0.24 -13.28 -9.17
C ARG A 199 1.49 -13.72 -8.41
N LEU A 200 2.16 -12.77 -7.74
CA LEU A 200 3.39 -13.02 -6.99
C LEU A 200 3.16 -13.89 -5.75
N ARG A 201 2.05 -13.70 -5.02
CA ARG A 201 1.68 -14.59 -3.90
C ARG A 201 1.45 -16.01 -4.36
N ILE A 202 0.69 -16.18 -5.45
CA ILE A 202 0.47 -17.50 -6.05
C ILE A 202 1.82 -18.10 -6.43
N GLN A 203 2.61 -17.40 -7.25
CA GLN A 203 3.91 -17.88 -7.70
C GLN A 203 4.77 -18.37 -6.53
N GLY A 204 4.96 -17.54 -5.50
CA GLY A 204 5.78 -17.88 -4.35
C GLY A 204 5.27 -19.09 -3.58
N PHE A 205 3.95 -19.19 -3.42
CA PHE A 205 3.32 -20.33 -2.77
C PHE A 205 3.54 -21.62 -3.58
N ARG A 206 3.28 -21.59 -4.89
CA ARG A 206 3.45 -22.74 -5.80
C ARG A 206 4.89 -23.25 -5.80
N GLU A 207 5.85 -22.34 -5.91
CA GLU A 207 7.28 -22.67 -5.92
C GLU A 207 7.68 -23.43 -4.65
N VAL A 208 7.31 -22.92 -3.47
CA VAL A 208 7.69 -23.56 -2.21
C VAL A 208 6.98 -24.89 -2.01
N LEU A 209 5.67 -24.95 -2.31
CA LEU A 209 4.89 -26.18 -2.09
C LEU A 209 5.40 -27.32 -2.98
N SER A 210 5.54 -27.07 -4.28
CA SER A 210 5.99 -28.07 -5.25
C SER A 210 7.43 -28.55 -5.02
N GLN A 211 8.33 -27.66 -4.60
CA GLN A 211 9.74 -28.01 -4.40
C GLN A 211 9.99 -28.75 -3.08
N ARG A 212 9.22 -28.44 -2.03
CA ARG A 212 9.56 -28.87 -0.66
C ARG A 212 8.54 -29.81 -0.03
N PHE A 213 7.34 -29.88 -0.56
CA PHE A 213 6.23 -30.66 0.01
C PHE A 213 5.50 -31.46 -1.09
N PRO A 214 6.19 -32.38 -1.79
CA PRO A 214 5.63 -33.11 -2.94
C PRO A 214 4.46 -34.04 -2.59
N HIS A 215 4.21 -34.31 -1.30
CA HIS A 215 3.02 -35.02 -0.83
C HIS A 215 1.75 -34.18 -0.89
N LEU A 216 1.87 -32.86 -1.11
CA LEU A 216 0.75 -31.94 -1.27
C LEU A 216 0.55 -31.62 -2.76
N GLN A 217 -0.59 -32.04 -3.29
CA GLN A 217 -0.99 -31.78 -4.66
C GLN A 217 -1.72 -30.45 -4.75
N LEU A 218 -1.12 -29.50 -5.45
CA LEU A 218 -1.72 -28.19 -5.63
C LEU A 218 -2.80 -28.23 -6.71
N SER A 219 -4.02 -27.80 -6.38
CA SER A 219 -5.11 -27.65 -7.35
C SER A 219 -4.90 -26.43 -8.27
N ASP A 220 -5.71 -26.34 -9.31
CA ASP A 220 -5.85 -25.08 -10.06
C ASP A 220 -6.36 -23.95 -9.16
N VAL A 221 -5.97 -22.72 -9.49
CA VAL A 221 -6.39 -21.52 -8.75
C VAL A 221 -7.88 -21.28 -8.98
N LEU A 222 -8.66 -21.26 -7.90
CA LEU A 222 -10.02 -20.76 -7.92
C LEU A 222 -10.00 -19.23 -8.02
N ALA A 223 -10.21 -18.71 -9.22
CA ALA A 223 -10.32 -17.28 -9.46
C ALA A 223 -11.67 -16.77 -8.93
N GLY A 224 -11.64 -16.10 -7.78
CA GLY A 224 -12.81 -15.48 -7.16
C GLY A 224 -13.19 -14.14 -7.78
N GLU A 225 -12.24 -13.50 -8.48
CA GLU A 225 -12.41 -12.18 -9.11
C GLU A 225 -12.97 -11.08 -8.18
N GLU A 226 -12.63 -11.15 -6.89
CA GLU A 226 -13.17 -10.28 -5.83
C GLU A 226 -14.72 -10.34 -5.70
N ARG A 227 -15.35 -11.45 -6.11
CA ARG A 227 -16.81 -11.65 -6.01
C ARG A 227 -17.14 -12.72 -4.97
N ARG A 228 -17.74 -12.30 -3.84
CA ARG A 228 -18.09 -13.20 -2.71
C ARG A 228 -18.91 -14.40 -3.14
N GLU A 229 -19.97 -14.21 -3.92
CA GLU A 229 -20.82 -15.30 -4.38
C GLU A 229 -20.07 -16.33 -5.24
N GLN A 230 -19.13 -15.87 -6.06
CA GLN A 230 -18.28 -16.74 -6.86
C GLN A 230 -17.30 -17.50 -5.97
N ILE A 231 -16.67 -16.83 -5.00
CA ILE A 231 -15.79 -17.48 -4.03
C ILE A 231 -16.55 -18.56 -3.27
N THR A 232 -17.73 -18.25 -2.71
CA THR A 232 -18.59 -19.24 -2.03
C THR A 232 -18.86 -20.42 -2.93
N ARG A 233 -19.35 -20.19 -4.15
CA ARG A 233 -19.71 -21.26 -5.08
C ARG A 233 -18.52 -22.16 -5.41
N LEU A 234 -17.37 -21.57 -5.72
CA LEU A 234 -16.17 -22.32 -6.11
C LEU A 234 -15.61 -23.15 -4.95
N VAL A 235 -15.54 -22.58 -3.75
CA VAL A 235 -15.05 -23.27 -2.55
C VAL A 235 -16.00 -24.40 -2.13
N GLU A 236 -17.31 -24.16 -2.13
CA GLU A 236 -18.33 -25.17 -1.86
C GLU A 236 -18.26 -26.33 -2.85
N GLN A 237 -18.12 -26.04 -4.14
CA GLN A 237 -17.96 -27.08 -5.17
C GLN A 237 -16.68 -27.89 -4.98
N ALA A 238 -15.56 -27.24 -4.64
CA ALA A 238 -14.30 -27.93 -4.38
C ALA A 238 -14.42 -28.88 -3.17
N LEU A 239 -14.93 -28.38 -2.04
CA LEU A 239 -15.12 -29.17 -0.82
C LEU A 239 -16.12 -30.33 -1.00
N CYS A 240 -17.17 -30.13 -1.81
CA CYS A 240 -18.12 -31.18 -2.15
C CYS A 240 -17.50 -32.27 -3.04
N ARG A 241 -16.63 -31.90 -3.99
CA ARG A 241 -16.01 -32.83 -4.94
C ARG A 241 -14.89 -33.65 -4.31
N SER A 242 -14.11 -33.06 -3.40
CA SER A 242 -12.89 -33.67 -2.87
C SER A 242 -12.87 -33.60 -1.35
N ARG A 243 -13.07 -34.77 -0.71
CA ARG A 243 -12.77 -34.92 0.73
C ARG A 243 -11.27 -34.94 1.02
N ASN A 244 -10.43 -35.03 -0.02
CA ASN A 244 -8.99 -35.08 0.09
C ASN A 244 -8.31 -33.69 0.13
N ILE A 245 -9.09 -32.60 0.12
CA ILE A 245 -8.54 -31.25 0.37
C ILE A 245 -8.03 -31.19 1.80
N VAL A 246 -6.73 -31.01 1.98
CA VAL A 246 -6.06 -30.95 3.29
C VAL A 246 -5.56 -29.55 3.64
N GLY A 247 -5.48 -28.66 2.66
CA GLY A 247 -5.07 -27.27 2.88
C GLY A 247 -5.79 -26.29 1.97
N ILE A 248 -5.94 -25.05 2.45
CA ILE A 248 -6.45 -23.92 1.66
C ILE A 248 -5.50 -22.73 1.84
N TYR A 249 -5.11 -22.11 0.75
CA TYR A 249 -4.47 -20.79 0.76
C TYR A 249 -5.34 -19.78 0.04
N ASN A 250 -5.76 -18.72 0.75
CA ASN A 250 -6.50 -17.61 0.15
C ASN A 250 -5.64 -16.34 0.06
N THR A 251 -5.46 -15.80 -1.14
CA THR A 251 -4.59 -14.63 -1.40
C THR A 251 -5.31 -13.28 -1.38
N GLY A 252 -6.64 -13.24 -1.36
CA GLY A 252 -7.44 -12.02 -1.54
C GLY A 252 -8.71 -12.00 -0.69
N LEU A 253 -9.78 -11.39 -1.20
CA LEU A 253 -11.09 -11.42 -0.55
C LEU A 253 -11.58 -12.87 -0.39
N GLY A 254 -12.43 -13.12 0.61
CA GLY A 254 -13.15 -14.39 0.74
C GLY A 254 -13.07 -15.07 2.10
N ASN A 255 -12.36 -14.52 3.09
CA ASN A 255 -12.13 -15.27 4.34
C ASN A 255 -13.44 -15.65 5.04
N THR A 256 -14.45 -14.78 5.04
CA THR A 256 -15.78 -15.11 5.57
C THR A 256 -16.42 -16.27 4.79
N GLN A 257 -16.36 -16.23 3.45
CA GLN A 257 -16.95 -17.27 2.60
C GLN A 257 -16.25 -18.62 2.79
N ILE A 258 -14.92 -18.63 2.92
CA ILE A 258 -14.13 -19.84 3.17
C ILE A 258 -14.44 -20.39 4.56
N ALA A 259 -14.48 -19.54 5.59
CA ALA A 259 -14.82 -19.96 6.94
C ALA A 259 -16.22 -20.60 7.01
N GLU A 260 -17.22 -19.97 6.39
CA GLU A 260 -18.58 -20.51 6.31
C GLU A 260 -18.64 -21.85 5.57
N ALA A 261 -17.89 -22.00 4.48
CA ALA A 261 -17.84 -23.24 3.72
C ALA A 261 -17.16 -24.36 4.53
N LEU A 262 -16.04 -24.08 5.20
CA LEU A 262 -15.38 -25.05 6.09
C LEU A 262 -16.32 -25.51 7.22
N ALA A 263 -17.04 -24.57 7.86
CA ALA A 263 -18.01 -24.90 8.90
C ALA A 263 -19.16 -25.77 8.37
N ARG A 264 -19.75 -25.39 7.23
CA ARG A 264 -20.87 -26.12 6.61
C ARG A 264 -20.50 -27.56 6.24
N HIS A 265 -19.27 -27.79 5.77
CA HIS A 265 -18.76 -29.12 5.44
C HIS A 265 -18.13 -29.85 6.63
N ARG A 266 -18.14 -29.26 7.84
CA ARG A 266 -17.50 -29.78 9.06
C ARG A 266 -16.02 -30.11 8.84
N ARG A 267 -15.31 -29.18 8.18
CA ARG A 267 -13.89 -29.27 7.84
C ARG A 267 -13.02 -28.28 8.63
N GLU A 268 -13.61 -27.52 9.56
CA GLU A 268 -12.88 -26.68 10.50
C GLU A 268 -11.88 -27.54 11.29
N GLY A 269 -10.62 -27.11 11.37
CA GLY A 269 -9.52 -27.84 12.04
C GLY A 269 -8.95 -29.04 11.27
N ASP A 270 -9.70 -29.66 10.35
CA ASP A 270 -9.18 -30.75 9.49
C ASP A 270 -8.45 -30.23 8.24
N VAL A 271 -8.80 -29.03 7.79
CA VAL A 271 -8.15 -28.35 6.66
C VAL A 271 -7.22 -27.26 7.19
N CYS A 272 -5.92 -27.36 6.89
CA CYS A 272 -4.97 -26.30 7.22
C CYS A 272 -5.22 -25.07 6.34
N TRP A 273 -5.83 -24.05 6.91
CA TRP A 273 -6.15 -22.81 6.19
C TRP A 273 -5.17 -21.68 6.54
N ILE A 274 -4.59 -21.06 5.52
CA ILE A 274 -3.78 -19.83 5.62
C ILE A 274 -4.39 -18.74 4.74
N THR A 275 -4.40 -17.50 5.23
CA THR A 275 -4.93 -16.37 4.47
C THR A 275 -4.19 -15.06 4.75
N HIS A 276 -4.74 -13.93 4.28
CA HIS A 276 -4.23 -12.59 4.50
C HIS A 276 -5.25 -11.74 5.26
N GLU A 277 -4.72 -10.66 5.84
CA GLU A 277 -5.39 -9.61 6.61
C GLU A 277 -5.84 -10.07 8.01
N ARG A 278 -5.48 -9.27 9.02
CA ARG A 278 -5.97 -9.43 10.39
C ARG A 278 -7.17 -8.50 10.62
N TYR A 279 -8.35 -9.10 10.75
CA TYR A 279 -9.58 -8.39 11.07
C TYR A 279 -10.56 -9.30 11.81
N ASN A 280 -11.74 -8.79 12.15
CA ASN A 280 -12.67 -9.50 13.02
C ASN A 280 -12.92 -10.96 12.61
N THR A 281 -13.15 -11.25 11.31
CA THR A 281 -13.32 -12.63 10.85
C THR A 281 -12.08 -13.48 11.11
N THR A 282 -10.89 -13.05 10.69
CA THR A 282 -9.67 -13.86 10.85
C THR A 282 -9.28 -14.00 12.33
N ARG A 283 -9.51 -12.99 13.17
CA ARG A 283 -9.33 -13.09 14.63
C ARG A 283 -10.20 -14.20 15.23
N GLN A 284 -11.49 -14.21 14.89
CA GLN A 284 -12.43 -15.23 15.38
C GLN A 284 -12.06 -16.64 14.90
N GLN A 285 -11.62 -16.78 13.64
CA GLN A 285 -11.27 -18.08 13.08
C GLN A 285 -9.94 -18.62 13.62
N LEU A 286 -8.98 -17.74 13.94
CA LEU A 286 -7.75 -18.12 14.67
C LEU A 286 -8.10 -18.63 16.07
N ALA A 287 -8.92 -17.88 16.83
CA ALA A 287 -9.32 -18.26 18.18
C ALA A 287 -10.07 -19.61 18.24
N LYS A 288 -10.83 -19.94 17.18
CA LYS A 288 -11.52 -21.23 17.03
C LYS A 288 -10.62 -22.38 16.55
N GLY A 289 -9.39 -22.09 16.12
CA GLY A 289 -8.50 -23.06 15.49
C GLY A 289 -8.90 -23.48 14.07
N SER A 290 -9.89 -22.82 13.45
CA SER A 290 -10.26 -23.09 12.05
C SER A 290 -9.30 -22.45 11.04
N LEU A 291 -8.68 -21.32 11.41
CA LEU A 291 -7.63 -20.68 10.63
C LEU A 291 -6.29 -20.98 11.32
N ALA A 292 -5.28 -21.40 10.55
CA ALA A 292 -3.97 -21.70 11.12
C ALA A 292 -3.14 -20.43 11.32
N LEU A 293 -3.06 -19.59 10.27
CA LEU A 293 -2.27 -18.35 10.25
C LEU A 293 -2.90 -17.31 9.31
N THR A 294 -2.73 -16.03 9.62
CA THR A 294 -2.95 -14.93 8.66
C THR A 294 -1.70 -14.06 8.49
N LEU A 295 -1.46 -13.62 7.26
CA LEU A 295 -0.41 -12.66 6.91
C LEU A 295 -1.04 -11.26 6.84
N ASP A 296 -0.64 -10.35 7.71
CA ASP A 296 -1.12 -8.98 7.71
C ASP A 296 -0.13 -8.05 7.02
N GLN A 297 -0.63 -7.16 6.16
CA GLN A 297 0.22 -6.28 5.35
C GLN A 297 0.56 -4.95 6.03
N ASN A 298 0.12 -4.70 7.26
CA ASN A 298 0.37 -3.44 7.96
C ASN A 298 -0.05 -2.20 7.14
N THR A 299 -1.36 -1.99 7.03
CA THR A 299 -1.96 -0.86 6.30
C THR A 299 -1.49 0.50 6.82
N ARG A 300 -1.21 0.61 8.13
CA ARG A 300 -0.69 1.83 8.73
C ARG A 300 0.71 2.18 8.20
N GLN A 301 1.59 1.19 8.11
CA GLN A 301 2.93 1.41 7.54
C GLN A 301 2.86 1.74 6.05
N HIS A 302 1.93 1.15 5.30
CA HIS A 302 1.65 1.56 3.91
C HIS A 302 1.31 3.05 3.81
N ALA A 303 0.36 3.52 4.63
CA ALA A 303 -0.07 4.91 4.63
C ALA A 303 1.07 5.87 5.02
N GLN A 304 1.81 5.55 6.08
CA GLN A 304 2.92 6.33 6.58
C GLN A 304 4.03 6.47 5.53
N LEU A 305 4.55 5.35 5.02
CA LEU A 305 5.65 5.37 4.05
C LEU A 305 5.24 6.08 2.76
N ALA A 306 4.04 5.84 2.24
CA ALA A 306 3.59 6.49 1.01
C ALA A 306 3.50 8.01 1.15
N ILE A 307 2.96 8.51 2.27
CA ILE A 307 2.91 9.95 2.54
C ILE A 307 4.32 10.51 2.76
N ASP A 308 5.15 9.87 3.58
CA ASP A 308 6.48 10.37 3.92
C ASP A 308 7.39 10.44 2.70
N LEU A 309 7.40 9.41 1.86
CA LEU A 309 8.20 9.39 0.63
C LEU A 309 7.72 10.45 -0.35
N MET A 310 6.41 10.61 -0.52
CA MET A 310 5.85 11.64 -1.38
C MET A 310 6.23 13.04 -0.89
N LEU A 311 6.05 13.32 0.39
CA LEU A 311 6.40 14.62 0.96
C LEU A 311 7.90 14.89 0.90
N ARG A 312 8.75 13.91 1.23
CA ARG A 312 10.21 14.06 1.09
C ARG A 312 10.61 14.41 -0.34
N HIS A 313 10.02 13.73 -1.32
CA HIS A 313 10.27 14.05 -2.72
C HIS A 313 9.82 15.48 -3.08
N LEU A 314 8.60 15.87 -2.72
CA LEU A 314 8.07 17.22 -3.04
C LEU A 314 8.80 18.35 -2.30
N GLU A 315 9.28 18.09 -1.08
CA GLU A 315 9.89 19.09 -0.22
C GLU A 315 11.39 19.28 -0.48
N SER A 316 12.13 18.21 -0.78
CA SER A 316 13.59 18.24 -0.94
C SER A 316 14.12 17.65 -2.25
N GLY A 317 13.26 17.10 -3.11
CA GLY A 317 13.68 16.40 -4.33
C GLY A 317 14.27 15.01 -4.05
N TYR A 318 14.03 14.44 -2.86
CA TYR A 318 14.50 13.10 -2.50
C TYR A 318 14.05 12.07 -3.54
N GLN A 319 14.99 11.23 -4.00
CA GLN A 319 14.74 10.15 -4.94
C GLN A 319 14.79 8.82 -4.19
N PRO A 320 13.63 8.20 -3.90
CA PRO A 320 13.61 6.94 -3.18
C PRO A 320 14.15 5.79 -4.03
N GLN A 321 14.79 4.83 -3.36
CA GLN A 321 15.07 3.52 -3.97
C GLN A 321 13.75 2.80 -4.23
N THR A 322 13.53 2.33 -5.48
CA THR A 322 12.24 1.88 -5.99
C THR A 322 11.50 0.89 -5.07
N TYR A 323 12.21 -0.04 -4.44
CA TYR A 323 11.62 -1.06 -3.55
C TYR A 323 12.11 -1.00 -2.10
N ALA A 324 13.29 -0.43 -1.84
CA ALA A 324 13.90 -0.48 -0.51
C ALA A 324 13.23 0.51 0.46
N ASP A 325 12.96 1.73 0.00
CA ASP A 325 12.43 2.78 0.85
C ASP A 325 10.93 2.62 1.14
N GLY A 326 10.19 2.06 0.18
CA GLY A 326 8.77 1.76 0.33
C GLY A 326 8.49 0.35 0.88
N LYS A 327 9.51 -0.36 1.35
CA LYS A 327 9.33 -1.72 1.86
C LYS A 327 8.49 -1.71 3.13
N VAL A 328 7.37 -2.42 3.08
CA VAL A 328 6.54 -2.74 4.24
C VAL A 328 6.85 -4.16 4.68
N ASP A 329 6.94 -4.40 5.99
CA ASP A 329 7.07 -5.75 6.51
C ASP A 329 5.67 -6.31 6.81
N PHE A 330 5.41 -7.54 6.37
CA PHE A 330 4.18 -8.25 6.75
C PHE A 330 4.37 -8.96 8.08
N ILE A 331 3.29 -9.09 8.85
CA ILE A 331 3.29 -9.72 10.17
C ILE A 331 2.54 -11.04 10.09
N LEU A 332 3.07 -12.09 10.74
CA LEU A 332 2.36 -13.36 10.90
C LEU A 332 1.57 -13.34 12.20
N TYR A 333 0.28 -13.66 12.10
CA TYR A 333 -0.61 -13.83 13.24
C TYR A 333 -1.11 -15.27 13.34
N SER A 334 -0.94 -15.86 14.51
CA SER A 334 -1.54 -17.12 14.96
C SER A 334 -2.55 -16.83 16.07
N ALA A 335 -3.20 -17.87 16.61
CA ALA A 335 -4.05 -17.73 17.78
C ALA A 335 -3.34 -17.12 19.01
N GLU A 336 -2.00 -17.24 19.08
CA GLU A 336 -1.20 -16.87 20.25
C GLU A 336 -0.78 -15.39 20.29
N ASN A 337 -0.84 -14.67 19.17
CA ASN A 337 -0.37 -13.28 19.09
C ASN A 337 -1.31 -12.35 18.32
N VAL A 338 -2.56 -12.79 18.08
CA VAL A 338 -3.52 -12.04 17.27
C VAL A 338 -4.04 -10.77 17.95
N ASP A 339 -3.90 -10.66 19.27
CA ASP A 339 -4.49 -9.61 20.11
C ASP A 339 -3.45 -8.66 20.74
#